data_AF-A0A0P8XBX6-F1
#
_entry.id   AF-A0A0P8XBX6-F1
#
_cell.length_a   1.000
_cell.length_b   1.000
_cell.length_c   1.000
_cell.angle_alpha   90.00
_cell.angle_beta   90.00
_cell.angle_gamma   90.00
#
_symmetry.space_group_name_H-M   'P 1'
#
loop_
_entity.id
_entity.type
_entity.pdbx_description
1 polymer ?
#
loop_
_entity_poly.entity_id
_entity_poly.type
_entity_poly.pdbx_seq_one_letter_code
_entity_poly.pdbx_strand_id
1 'polypeptide(L)'
;MKDEYAVFGILLAGLLVSVVFKSYIGVVLAALGIPLYLAYVSKERNILAKSRIFDKDLFIMIGITIVVILVFEYFLDPRIGLILAAFLIPLAIWGWDRLKAR
;
A
#
# COMPACT_ATOMS: atom_id res chain seq x y z
N MET A 1 -9.20 3.25 13.96
CA MET A 1 -8.22 3.12 15.05
C MET A 1 -7.63 1.71 15.18
N LYS A 2 -8.36 0.67 15.64
CA LYS A 2 -7.76 -0.67 15.83
C LYS A 2 -7.22 -1.30 14.54
N ASP A 3 -7.96 -1.14 13.44
CA ASP A 3 -7.59 -1.69 12.12
C ASP A 3 -6.41 -0.92 11.49
N GLU A 4 -6.29 0.40 11.73
CA GLU A 4 -5.17 1.23 11.27
C GLU A 4 -3.84 0.82 11.92
N TYR A 5 -3.86 0.54 13.23
CA TYR A 5 -2.67 0.05 13.94
C TYR A 5 -2.24 -1.34 13.44
N ALA A 6 -3.19 -2.20 13.09
CA ALA A 6 -2.89 -3.51 12.53
C ALA A 6 -2.29 -3.40 11.12
N VAL A 7 -2.86 -2.56 10.25
CA VAL A 7 -2.31 -2.26 8.92
C VAL A 7 -0.90 -1.67 9.02
N PHE A 8 -0.68 -0.73 9.94
CA PHE A 8 0.62 -0.14 10.20
C PHE A 8 1.63 -1.18 10.70
N GLY A 9 1.20 -2.11 11.58
CA GLY A 9 2.02 -3.22 12.05
C GLY A 9 2.45 -4.17 10.92
N ILE A 10 1.53 -4.51 10.01
CA ILE A 10 1.83 -5.35 8.84
C ILE A 10 2.83 -4.66 7.91
N LEU A 11 2.66 -3.35 7.67
CA LEU A 11 3.58 -2.56 6.86
C LEU A 11 4.99 -2.51 7.47
N LEU A 12 5.09 -2.23 8.77
CA LEU A 12 6.36 -2.19 9.49
C LEU A 12 7.07 -3.54 9.48
N ALA A 13 6.34 -4.63 9.70
CA ALA A 13 6.89 -5.97 9.67
C ALA A 13 7.44 -6.31 8.27
N GLY A 14 6.68 -6.01 7.21
CA GLY A 14 7.13 -6.23 5.84
C GLY A 14 8.37 -5.40 5.47
N LEU A 15 8.41 -4.13 5.86
CA LEU A 15 9.58 -3.27 5.65
C LEU A 15 10.80 -3.79 6.41
N LEU A 16 10.64 -4.17 7.68
CA LEU A 16 11.73 -4.75 8.48
C LEU A 16 12.28 -6.02 7.84
N VAL A 17 11.41 -6.94 7.40
CA VAL A 17 11.83 -8.16 6.69
C VAL A 17 12.57 -7.79 5.40
N SER A 18 12.09 -6.80 4.65
CA SER A 18 12.75 -6.41 3.40
C SER A 18 14.16 -5.85 3.64
N VAL A 19 14.33 -5.04 4.69
CA VAL A 19 15.64 -4.47 5.07
C VAL A 19 16.59 -5.53 5.58
N VAL A 20 16.14 -6.40 6.50
CA VAL A 20 16.99 -7.44 7.13
C VAL A 20 17.45 -8.46 6.09
N PHE A 21 16.53 -8.93 5.24
CA PHE A 21 16.84 -9.97 4.25
C PHE A 21 17.29 -9.39 2.91
N LYS A 22 17.39 -8.06 2.78
CA LYS A 22 17.73 -7.35 1.54
C LYS A 22 16.95 -7.86 0.32
N SER A 23 15.68 -8.20 0.54
CA SER A 23 14.85 -8.94 -0.41
C SER A 23 13.46 -8.32 -0.53
N TYR A 24 12.86 -8.47 -1.70
CA TYR A 24 11.49 -8.01 -1.98
C TYR A 24 10.42 -8.80 -1.23
N ILE A 25 10.77 -9.93 -0.61
CA ILE A 25 9.82 -10.80 0.12
C ILE A 25 9.06 -10.01 1.18
N GLY A 26 9.72 -9.10 1.90
CA GLY A 26 9.06 -8.26 2.90
C GLY A 26 8.02 -7.30 2.30
N VAL A 27 8.31 -6.75 1.12
CA VAL A 27 7.36 -5.90 0.37
C VAL A 27 6.16 -6.72 -0.10
N VAL A 28 6.39 -7.95 -0.60
CA VAL A 28 5.31 -8.88 -1.00
C VAL A 28 4.42 -9.24 0.20
N LEU A 29 5.02 -9.50 1.37
CA LEU A 29 4.28 -9.79 2.60
C LEU A 29 3.40 -8.62 3.02
N ALA A 30 3.89 -7.38 2.96
CA ALA A 30 3.08 -6.20 3.26
C ALA A 30 1.96 -6.00 2.21
N ALA A 31 2.30 -6.14 0.93
CA ALA A 31 1.38 -5.93 -0.18
C ALA A 31 0.22 -6.94 -0.21
N LEU A 32 0.44 -8.19 0.24
CA LEU A 32 -0.60 -9.20 0.36
C LEU A 32 -1.27 -9.17 1.74
N GLY A 33 -0.49 -8.96 2.80
CA GLY A 33 -0.96 -9.00 4.18
C GLY A 33 -1.99 -7.91 4.50
N ILE A 34 -1.79 -6.68 4.00
CA ILE A 34 -2.72 -5.56 4.25
C ILE A 34 -4.10 -5.85 3.61
N PRO A 35 -4.20 -6.17 2.30
CA PRO A 35 -5.48 -6.54 1.69
C PRO A 35 -6.12 -7.77 2.33
N LEU A 36 -5.35 -8.80 2.67
CA LEU A 36 -5.88 -10.01 3.33
C LEU A 36 -6.48 -9.70 4.70
N TYR A 37 -5.78 -8.89 5.51
CA TYR A 37 -6.28 -8.45 6.81
C TYR A 37 -7.55 -7.61 6.66
N LEU A 38 -7.55 -6.65 5.75
CA LEU A 38 -8.72 -5.81 5.49
C LEU A 38 -9.90 -6.62 4.95
N ALA A 39 -9.66 -7.62 4.09
CA ALA A 39 -10.67 -8.52 3.59
C ALA A 39 -11.24 -9.42 4.72
N TYR A 40 -10.39 -9.90 5.63
CA TYR A 40 -10.80 -10.66 6.81
C TYR A 40 -11.71 -9.82 7.72
N VAL A 41 -11.28 -8.61 8.10
CA VAL A 41 -12.09 -7.70 8.92
C VAL A 41 -13.38 -7.29 8.21
N SER A 42 -13.32 -7.08 6.89
CA SER A 42 -14.50 -6.71 6.08
C SER A 42 -15.49 -7.84 5.92
N LYS A 43 -15.04 -9.11 5.94
CA LYS A 43 -15.90 -10.31 6.02
C LYS A 43 -16.67 -10.33 7.33
N GLU A 44 -15.96 -10.07 8.42
CA GLU A 44 -16.53 -10.08 9.76
C GLU A 44 -17.53 -8.94 9.98
N ARG A 45 -17.32 -7.80 9.30
CA ARG A 45 -18.25 -6.65 9.27
C ARG A 45 -19.34 -6.75 8.18
N ASN A 46 -19.43 -7.87 7.45
CA ASN A 46 -20.39 -8.12 6.38
C ASN A 46 -20.42 -7.06 5.24
N ILE A 47 -19.28 -6.41 4.99
CA ILE A 47 -19.13 -5.35 3.97
C ILE A 47 -18.80 -5.94 2.59
N LEU A 48 -18.30 -7.19 2.56
CA LEU A 48 -17.88 -7.88 1.33
C LEU A 48 -19.01 -8.07 0.31
N ALA A 49 -20.28 -8.13 0.74
CA ALA A 49 -21.42 -8.31 -0.18
C ALA A 49 -21.66 -7.11 -1.13
N LYS A 50 -20.95 -5.98 -0.95
CA LYS A 50 -21.16 -4.75 -1.72
C LYS A 50 -19.91 -4.22 -2.45
N SER A 51 -18.75 -4.84 -2.27
CA SER A 51 -17.50 -4.39 -2.88
C SER A 51 -17.42 -4.85 -4.35
N ARG A 52 -17.31 -3.91 -5.28
CA ARG A 52 -17.05 -4.23 -6.69
C ARG A 52 -15.59 -4.65 -6.78
N ILE A 53 -15.35 -5.91 -7.12
CA ILE A 53 -13.99 -6.46 -7.38
C ILE A 53 -13.23 -5.62 -8.42
N PHE A 54 -13.94 -4.89 -9.28
CA PHE A 54 -13.43 -3.96 -10.27
C PHE A 54 -13.79 -2.51 -9.91
N ASP A 55 -13.11 -1.94 -8.91
CA ASP A 55 -13.18 -0.51 -8.64
C ASP A 55 -12.10 0.25 -9.43
N LYS A 56 -12.47 1.42 -9.96
CA LYS A 56 -11.60 2.31 -10.74
C LYS A 56 -10.31 2.64 -10.00
N ASP A 57 -10.38 2.72 -8.67
CA ASP A 57 -9.25 3.00 -7.79
C ASP A 57 -8.17 1.91 -7.84
N LEU A 58 -8.56 0.65 -8.02
CA LEU A 58 -7.61 -0.47 -8.20
C LEU A 58 -6.77 -0.26 -9.46
N PHE A 59 -7.42 0.08 -10.59
CA PHE A 59 -6.72 0.32 -11.85
C PHE A 59 -5.81 1.54 -11.80
N ILE A 60 -6.26 2.61 -11.13
CA ILE A 60 -5.42 3.80 -10.91
C ILE A 60 -4.19 3.41 -10.09
N MET A 61 -4.36 2.63 -9.02
CA MET A 61 -3.25 2.22 -8.15
C MET A 61 -2.23 1.34 -8.89
N ILE A 62 -2.72 0.34 -9.66
CA ILE A 62 -1.86 -0.50 -10.52
C ILE A 62 -1.09 0.36 -11.54
N GLY A 63 -1.76 1.31 -12.19
CA GLY A 63 -1.13 2.22 -13.14
C GLY A 63 -0.02 3.06 -12.51
N ILE A 64 -0.28 3.64 -11.33
CA ILE A 64 0.73 4.39 -10.57
C ILE A 64 1.93 3.50 -10.21
N THR A 65 1.69 2.27 -9.76
CA THR A 65 2.75 1.33 -9.41
C THR A 65 3.64 1.00 -10.62
N ILE A 66 3.05 0.72 -11.78
CA ILE A 66 3.81 0.45 -13.01
C ILE A 66 4.67 1.66 -13.39
N VAL A 67 4.11 2.87 -13.36
CA VAL A 67 4.85 4.09 -13.68
C VAL A 67 6.02 4.29 -12.71
N VAL A 68 5.81 4.09 -11.41
CA VAL A 68 6.88 4.22 -10.40
C VAL A 68 7.99 3.21 -10.64
N ILE A 69 7.65 1.94 -10.92
CA ILE A 69 8.64 0.90 -11.21
C ILE A 69 9.47 1.29 -12.43
N LEU A 70 8.83 1.63 -13.55
CA LEU A 70 9.53 1.97 -14.80
C LEU A 70 10.39 3.22 -14.67
N VAL A 71 9.89 4.25 -13.97
CA VAL A 71 10.66 5.47 -13.72
C VAL A 71 11.88 5.15 -12.87
N PHE A 72 11.71 4.43 -11.77
CA PHE A 72 12.86 4.14 -10.92
C PHE A 72 13.82 3.15 -11.55
N GLU A 73 13.37 2.15 -12.30
CA GLU A 73 14.23 1.22 -13.04
C GLU A 73 15.19 1.93 -14.01
N TYR A 74 14.79 3.09 -14.55
CA TYR A 74 15.63 3.87 -15.45
C TYR A 74 16.67 4.75 -14.72
N PHE A 75 16.42 5.14 -13.46
CA PHE A 75 17.22 6.13 -12.74
C PHE A 75 17.98 5.57 -11.51
N LEU A 76 17.44 4.56 -10.82
CA LEU A 76 17.88 4.07 -9.50
C LEU A 76 17.45 2.59 -9.26
N ASP A 77 17.72 2.00 -8.08
CA ASP A 77 17.14 0.70 -7.74
C ASP A 77 15.60 0.85 -7.54
N PRO A 78 14.76 0.08 -8.27
CA PRO A 78 13.30 0.14 -8.17
C PRO A 78 12.76 -0.01 -6.75
N ARG A 79 13.50 -0.69 -5.86
CA ARG A 79 13.18 -0.83 -4.43
C ARG A 79 13.00 0.52 -3.76
N ILE A 80 13.89 1.46 -4.06
CA ILE A 80 13.89 2.78 -3.42
C ILE A 80 12.63 3.55 -3.84
N GLY A 81 12.22 3.42 -5.11
CA GLY A 81 10.99 4.01 -5.62
C GLY A 81 9.74 3.47 -4.95
N LEU A 82 9.66 2.15 -4.78
CA LEU A 82 8.53 1.50 -4.10
C LEU A 82 8.46 1.87 -2.61
N ILE A 83 9.61 1.92 -1.92
CA ILE A 83 9.66 2.33 -0.52
C ILE A 83 9.25 3.80 -0.38
N LEU A 84 9.76 4.71 -1.22
CA LEU A 84 9.37 6.11 -1.21
C LEU A 84 7.88 6.31 -1.50
N ALA A 85 7.33 5.59 -2.49
CA ALA A 85 5.91 5.65 -2.83
C ALA A 85 5.01 5.24 -1.66
N ALA A 86 5.43 4.24 -0.87
CA ALA A 86 4.70 3.79 0.32
C ALA A 86 4.55 4.88 1.40
N PHE A 87 5.45 5.87 1.44
CA PHE A 87 5.36 7.02 2.36
C PHE A 87 4.78 8.27 1.68
N LEU A 88 5.23 8.61 0.48
CA LEU A 88 4.85 9.82 -0.23
C LEU A 88 3.38 9.83 -0.66
N ILE A 89 2.84 8.70 -1.11
CA ILE A 89 1.44 8.63 -1.57
C ILE A 89 0.48 8.89 -0.40
N PRO A 90 0.59 8.23 0.78
CA PRO A 90 -0.24 8.56 1.94
C PRO A 90 -0.10 10.01 2.40
N LEU A 91 1.12 10.55 2.41
CA LEU A 91 1.39 11.95 2.78
C LEU A 91 0.73 12.95 1.80
N ALA A 92 0.81 12.67 0.51
CA ALA A 92 0.19 13.50 -0.53
C ALA A 92 -1.35 13.50 -0.40
N ILE A 93 -1.95 12.32 -0.16
CA ILE A 93 -3.40 12.20 0.08
C ILE A 93 -3.79 12.97 1.34
N TRP A 94 -3.05 12.81 2.43
CA TRP A 94 -3.30 13.53 3.68
C TRP A 94 -3.20 15.05 3.50
N GLY A 95 -2.20 15.53 2.77
CA GLY A 95 -2.04 16.95 2.46
C GLY A 95 -3.17 17.48 1.56
N TRP A 96 -3.60 16.69 0.58
CA TRP A 96 -4.69 17.04 -0.31
C TRP A 96 -6.05 17.12 0.41
N ASP A 97 -6.33 16.19 1.31
CA ASP A 97 -7.55 16.21 2.14
C ASP A 97 -7.57 17.46 3.05
N ARG A 98 -6.42 17.85 3.62
CA ARG A 98 -6.29 19.10 4.38
C ARG A 98 -6.54 20.35 3.55
N LEU A 99 -6.16 20.34 2.26
CA LEU A 99 -6.37 21.47 1.35
C LEU A 99 -7.83 21.57 0.88
N LYS A 100 -8.53 20.45 0.71
CA LYS A 100 -9.96 20.42 0.35
C LYS A 100 -10.91 20.70 1.53
N ALA A 101 -10.46 20.49 2.76
CA ALA A 101 -11.23 20.76 3.98
C ALA A 101 -11.26 22.25 4.38
N ARG A 102 -10.65 23.12 3.56
CA ARG A 102 -10.71 24.59 3.66
C ARG A 102 -11.51 25.16 2.50
#